data_AF-A0A4Q3UEM1-F1
#
_entry.id   AF-A0A4Q3UEM1-F1
#
_cell.length_a   1.000
_cell.length_b   1.000
_cell.length_c   1.000
_cell.angle_alpha   90.00
_cell.angle_beta   90.00
_cell.angle_gamma   90.00
#
_symmetry.space_group_name_H-M   'P 1'
#
loop_
_entity.id
_entity.type
_entity.pdbx_description
1 polymer ?
#
loop_
_entity_poly.entity_id
_entity_poly.type
_entity_poly.pdbx_seq_one_letter_code
_entity_poly.pdbx_strand_id
1 'polypeptide(L)'
;MTATPDVLAGIPALPIAVAKVLEETGKDDPNQKVIAAAIESDAGLAAKMLSLVNSPYYGLNGSVTSLTQSVMIIGMRQVRNVALAVGALRSIPGIPPSTVERFLDRAMTTAKTARTIATKVKLPSEAADTTHLGGLLRGVGSLVALRMGNTRASDEEIVRFATMVLEYWKLPAPIVATVARSAGPFKEGQPASAAHAVYLASLLTDGRGGEADPNALMSMGMKPADLAQFDPRKQF
;
A
#
# COMPACT_ATOMS: atom_id res chain seq x y z
N MET A 1 -17.69 -9.28 15.54
CA MET A 1 -16.79 -10.41 15.83
C MET A 1 -15.46 -9.83 16.25
N THR A 2 -15.15 -9.97 17.54
CA THR A 2 -13.93 -9.48 18.18
C THR A 2 -12.69 -10.16 17.59
N ALA A 3 -11.68 -9.38 17.22
CA ALA A 3 -10.38 -9.86 16.76
C ALA A 3 -9.85 -10.97 17.68
N THR A 4 -9.44 -12.10 17.11
CA THR A 4 -8.73 -13.15 17.86
C THR A 4 -7.38 -12.57 18.33
N PRO A 5 -7.08 -12.60 19.65
CA PRO A 5 -5.83 -12.07 20.20
C PRO A 5 -4.55 -12.63 19.54
N ASP A 6 -4.59 -13.89 19.07
CA ASP A 6 -3.44 -14.59 18.48
C ASP A 6 -2.85 -13.94 17.21
N VAL A 7 -3.69 -13.32 16.37
CA VAL A 7 -3.21 -12.67 15.13
C VAL A 7 -2.38 -11.42 15.47
N LEU A 8 -2.83 -10.67 16.47
CA LEU A 8 -2.21 -9.40 16.88
C LEU A 8 -1.05 -9.60 17.87
N ALA A 9 -1.05 -10.70 18.64
CA ALA A 9 -0.09 -10.99 19.73
C ALA A 9 1.38 -11.11 19.31
N GLY A 10 1.71 -11.02 18.02
CA GLY A 10 3.09 -10.88 17.57
C GLY A 10 3.27 -9.97 16.37
N ILE A 11 2.37 -9.00 16.21
CA ILE A 11 2.62 -7.82 15.38
C ILE A 11 3.24 -6.78 16.35
N PRO A 12 4.56 -6.58 16.35
CA PRO A 12 5.22 -5.59 17.18
C PRO A 12 4.80 -4.19 16.77
N ALA A 13 4.98 -3.26 17.71
CA ALA A 13 4.81 -1.84 17.45
C ALA A 13 5.76 -1.37 16.33
N LEU A 14 5.34 -0.32 15.61
CA LEU A 14 6.18 0.27 14.57
C LEU A 14 7.56 0.67 15.14
N PRO A 15 8.65 0.44 14.40
CA PRO A 15 9.96 0.95 14.78
C PRO A 15 9.91 2.46 15.07
N ILE A 16 10.67 2.92 16.07
CA ILE A 16 10.65 4.33 16.53
C ILE A 16 10.87 5.31 15.37
N ALA A 17 11.79 4.99 14.45
CA ALA A 17 12.03 5.78 13.25
C ALA A 17 10.77 5.91 12.36
N VAL A 18 10.04 4.81 12.16
CA VAL A 18 8.79 4.80 11.39
C VAL A 18 7.69 5.59 12.10
N ALA A 19 7.55 5.43 13.41
CA ALA A 19 6.58 6.19 14.20
C ALA A 19 6.85 7.70 14.11
N LYS A 20 8.12 8.13 14.22
CA LYS A 20 8.52 9.54 14.07
C LYS A 20 8.25 10.09 12.67
N VAL A 21 8.51 9.30 11.62
CA VAL A 21 8.15 9.69 10.24
C VAL A 21 6.64 9.88 10.11
N LEU A 22 5.84 8.99 10.72
CA LEU A 22 4.39 9.07 10.66
C LEU A 22 3.81 10.25 11.43
N GLU A 23 4.37 10.54 12.60
CA GLU A 23 4.02 11.70 13.41
C GLU A 23 4.30 12.99 12.66
N GLU A 24 5.52 13.15 12.13
CA GLU A 24 5.93 14.37 11.43
C GLU A 24 5.14 14.59 10.14
N THR A 25 4.88 13.53 9.38
CA THR A 25 4.06 13.60 8.16
C THR A 25 2.57 13.79 8.42
N GLY A 26 2.13 13.68 9.67
CA GLY A 26 0.74 13.93 10.09
C GLY A 26 0.47 15.37 10.54
N LYS A 27 1.48 16.24 10.58
CA LYS A 27 1.35 17.66 10.96
C LYS A 27 0.80 18.50 9.82
N ASP A 28 0.17 19.62 10.14
CA ASP A 28 -0.31 20.60 9.15
C ASP A 28 0.83 21.22 8.32
N ASP A 29 2.03 21.34 8.94
CA ASP A 29 3.26 21.77 8.28
C ASP A 29 4.42 20.79 8.55
N PRO A 30 4.56 19.73 7.74
CA PRO A 30 5.58 18.69 7.92
C PRO A 30 6.99 19.18 7.63
N ASN A 31 7.93 18.90 8.54
CA ASN A 31 9.34 19.25 8.33
C ASN A 31 10.14 18.11 7.68
N GLN A 32 10.58 18.34 6.44
CA GLN A 32 11.37 17.37 5.67
C GLN A 32 12.70 16.98 6.33
N LYS A 33 13.34 17.90 7.06
CA LYS A 33 14.61 17.63 7.76
C LYS A 33 14.38 16.73 8.97
N VAL A 34 13.26 16.90 9.68
CA VAL A 34 12.89 16.04 10.81
C VAL A 34 12.59 14.62 10.32
N ILE A 35 11.91 14.49 9.18
CA ILE A 35 11.66 13.20 8.53
C ILE A 35 12.97 12.56 8.07
N ALA A 36 13.86 13.30 7.42
CA ALA A 36 15.16 12.80 6.99
C ALA A 36 16.00 12.32 8.19
N ALA A 37 16.03 13.05 9.30
CA ALA A 37 16.72 12.66 10.52
C ALA A 37 16.09 11.42 11.19
N ALA A 38 14.76 11.30 11.17
CA ALA A 38 14.07 10.11 11.64
C ALA A 38 14.43 8.88 10.80
N ILE A 39 14.50 9.04 9.47
CA ILE A 39 14.94 7.98 8.55
C ILE A 39 16.41 7.63 8.78
N GLU A 40 17.29 8.61 8.97
CA GLU A 40 18.71 8.44 9.21
C GLU A 40 19.01 7.68 10.50
N SER A 41 18.15 7.83 11.51
CA SER A 41 18.25 7.08 12.77
C SER A 41 18.01 5.57 12.63
N ASP A 42 17.55 5.10 11.46
CA ASP A 42 17.38 3.69 11.15
C ASP A 42 18.04 3.33 9.80
N ALA A 43 19.15 2.60 9.88
CA ALA A 43 19.96 2.22 8.71
C ALA A 43 19.17 1.41 7.65
N GLY A 44 18.17 0.61 8.05
CA GLY A 44 17.36 -0.18 7.12
C GLY A 44 16.34 0.68 6.38
N LEU A 45 15.73 1.65 7.07
CA LEU A 45 14.82 2.62 6.47
C LEU A 45 15.57 3.60 5.56
N ALA A 46 16.76 4.05 5.98
CA ALA A 46 17.66 4.88 5.18
C ALA A 46 18.10 4.18 3.89
N ALA A 47 18.58 2.94 3.98
CA ALA A 47 18.98 2.16 2.81
C ALA A 47 17.79 1.93 1.86
N LYS A 48 16.58 1.66 2.38
CA LYS A 48 15.40 1.49 1.54
C LYS A 48 14.98 2.79 0.85
N MET A 49 15.06 3.94 1.52
CA MET A 49 14.78 5.24 0.88
C MET A 49 15.77 5.58 -0.23
N LEU A 50 17.06 5.36 0.02
CA LEU A 50 18.10 5.59 -0.99
C LEU A 50 17.95 4.63 -2.18
N SER A 51 17.66 3.35 -1.93
CA SER A 51 17.37 2.38 -2.99
C SER A 51 16.14 2.77 -3.80
N LEU A 52 15.09 3.24 -3.13
CA LEU A 52 13.84 3.64 -3.78
C LEU A 52 14.06 4.86 -4.68
N VAL A 53 14.65 5.94 -4.18
CA VAL A 53 14.85 7.17 -4.98
C VAL A 53 15.78 6.92 -6.17
N ASN A 54 16.75 6.01 -6.04
CA ASN A 54 17.68 5.63 -7.11
C ASN A 54 17.12 4.56 -8.07
N SER A 55 15.91 4.08 -7.83
CA SER A 55 15.30 3.11 -8.75
C SER A 55 14.97 3.77 -10.10
N PRO A 56 14.92 2.99 -11.20
CA PRO A 56 14.53 3.50 -12.51
C PRO A 56 13.19 4.23 -12.53
N TYR A 57 12.33 4.00 -11.53
CA TYR A 57 11.05 4.68 -11.34
C TYR A 57 11.16 6.22 -11.34
N TYR A 58 12.21 6.78 -10.73
CA TYR A 58 12.38 8.24 -10.63
C TYR A 58 13.15 8.84 -11.80
N GLY A 59 13.71 8.01 -12.70
CA GLY A 59 14.33 8.46 -13.95
C GLY A 59 15.45 9.49 -13.76
N LEU A 60 16.23 9.40 -12.69
CA LEU A 60 17.23 10.40 -12.33
C LEU A 60 18.52 10.25 -13.17
N ASN A 61 19.05 11.39 -13.64
CA ASN A 61 20.37 11.46 -14.25
C ASN A 61 21.46 11.51 -13.16
N GLY A 62 21.74 10.37 -12.54
CA GLY A 62 22.75 10.22 -11.47
C GLY A 62 22.19 9.58 -10.19
N SER A 63 23.07 9.34 -9.21
CA SER A 63 22.71 8.72 -7.93
C SER A 63 22.53 9.74 -6.81
N VAL A 64 21.43 9.61 -6.06
CA VAL A 64 21.12 10.36 -4.85
C VAL A 64 21.73 9.65 -3.65
N THR A 65 22.56 10.38 -2.89
CA THR A 65 23.24 9.86 -1.69
C THR A 65 22.76 10.52 -0.39
N SER A 66 21.94 11.57 -0.48
CA SER A 66 21.43 12.33 0.67
C SER A 66 19.99 11.96 0.99
N LEU A 67 19.69 11.63 2.25
CA LEU A 67 18.33 11.33 2.69
C LEU A 67 17.40 12.55 2.61
N THR A 68 17.90 13.75 2.85
CA THR A 68 17.10 14.97 2.68
C THR A 68 16.72 15.17 1.22
N GLN A 69 17.65 14.90 0.30
CA GLN A 69 17.39 14.93 -1.14
C GLN A 69 16.43 13.82 -1.57
N SER A 70 16.59 12.61 -1.03
CA SER A 70 15.65 11.50 -1.25
C SER A 70 14.24 11.88 -0.84
N VAL A 71 14.09 12.48 0.33
CA VAL A 71 12.81 12.91 0.88
C VAL A 71 12.15 14.00 0.03
N MET A 72 12.92 14.92 -0.54
CA MET A 72 12.42 15.93 -1.49
C MET A 72 11.92 15.31 -2.80
N ILE A 73 12.70 14.39 -3.38
CA ILE A 73 12.40 13.76 -4.68
C ILE A 73 11.23 12.78 -4.57
N ILE A 74 11.24 11.93 -3.54
CA ILE A 74 10.17 10.98 -3.24
C ILE A 74 8.89 11.74 -2.83
N GLY A 75 9.05 12.82 -2.08
CA GLY A 75 7.96 13.62 -1.52
C GLY A 75 7.40 13.03 -0.22
N MET A 76 6.92 13.90 0.66
CA MET A 76 6.43 13.57 2.01
C MET A 76 5.47 12.39 2.05
N ARG A 77 4.51 12.39 1.11
CA ARG A 77 3.48 11.36 1.04
C ARG A 77 4.07 9.98 0.75
N GLN A 78 5.00 9.89 -0.18
CA GLN A 78 5.61 8.59 -0.50
C GLN A 78 6.64 8.15 0.53
N VAL A 79 7.31 9.11 1.18
CA VAL A 79 8.18 8.81 2.32
C VAL A 79 7.40 8.15 3.45
N ARG A 80 6.23 8.70 3.80
CA ARG A 80 5.31 8.14 4.79
C ARG A 80 4.90 6.70 4.45
N ASN A 81 4.55 6.47 3.19
CA ASN A 81 4.08 5.19 2.67
C ASN A 81 5.13 4.09 2.77
N VAL A 82 6.36 4.41 2.38
CA VAL A 82 7.47 3.47 2.42
C VAL A 82 7.91 3.22 3.86
N ALA A 83 7.89 4.24 4.73
CA ALA A 83 8.13 4.04 6.15
C ALA A 83 7.11 3.10 6.80
N LEU A 84 5.82 3.27 6.50
CA LEU A 84 4.77 2.34 6.93
C LEU A 84 5.02 0.91 6.45
N ALA A 85 5.33 0.77 5.16
CA ALA A 85 5.56 -0.55 4.57
C ALA A 85 6.79 -1.22 5.18
N VAL A 86 7.92 -0.51 5.31
CA VAL A 86 9.14 -1.01 5.96
C VAL A 86 8.89 -1.34 7.44
N GLY A 87 8.14 -0.51 8.15
CA GLY A 87 7.70 -0.79 9.51
C GLY A 87 6.88 -2.07 9.60
N ALA A 88 5.91 -2.24 8.72
CA ALA A 88 5.08 -3.45 8.61
C ALA A 88 5.93 -4.71 8.37
N LEU A 89 6.93 -4.61 7.50
CA LEU A 89 7.77 -5.73 7.07
C LEU A 89 8.76 -6.16 8.14
N ARG A 90 9.38 -5.20 8.84
CA ARG A 90 10.29 -5.48 9.96
C ARG A 90 9.57 -5.97 11.20
N SER A 91 8.26 -5.76 11.24
CA SER A 91 7.41 -6.21 12.33
C SER A 91 7.05 -7.70 12.21
N ILE A 92 7.28 -8.36 11.08
CA ILE A 92 6.84 -9.75 10.90
C ILE A 92 8.04 -10.70 10.95
N PRO A 93 8.35 -11.30 12.13
CA PRO A 93 9.48 -12.24 12.27
C PRO A 93 9.27 -13.49 11.41
N GLY A 94 10.36 -14.00 10.81
CA GLY A 94 10.37 -15.26 10.05
C GLY A 94 10.18 -15.14 8.53
N ILE A 95 9.99 -13.93 7.98
CA ILE A 95 9.89 -13.73 6.52
C ILE A 95 11.27 -13.39 5.93
N PRO A 96 11.72 -14.07 4.85
CA PRO A 96 12.98 -13.76 4.18
C PRO A 96 13.00 -12.33 3.59
N PRO A 97 14.15 -11.61 3.62
CA PRO A 97 14.26 -10.26 3.04
C PRO A 97 13.86 -10.17 1.56
N SER A 98 14.16 -11.18 0.75
CA SER A 98 13.77 -11.18 -0.67
C SER A 98 12.25 -11.30 -0.88
N THR A 99 11.54 -11.94 0.04
CA THR A 99 10.07 -12.01 0.04
C THR A 99 9.47 -10.68 0.44
N VAL A 100 10.10 -10.00 1.39
CA VAL A 100 9.79 -8.63 1.80
C VAL A 100 9.94 -7.65 0.62
N GLU A 101 11.03 -7.72 -0.14
CA GLU A 101 11.25 -6.86 -1.31
C GLU A 101 10.21 -7.07 -2.40
N ARG A 102 9.97 -8.33 -2.79
CA ARG A 102 8.90 -8.67 -3.76
C ARG A 102 7.53 -8.15 -3.31
N PHE A 103 7.26 -8.23 -2.02
CA PHE A 103 6.02 -7.71 -1.45
C PHE A 103 5.92 -6.19 -1.62
N LEU A 104 6.99 -5.45 -1.33
CA LEU A 104 7.01 -3.99 -1.51
C LEU A 104 6.77 -3.60 -2.96
N ASP A 105 7.44 -4.26 -3.89
CA ASP A 105 7.30 -3.97 -5.32
C ASP A 105 5.86 -4.21 -5.78
N ARG A 106 5.26 -5.32 -5.32
CA ARG A 106 3.84 -5.65 -5.57
C ARG A 106 2.90 -4.60 -4.96
N ALA A 107 3.11 -4.21 -3.71
CA ALA A 107 2.27 -3.25 -3.01
C ALA A 107 2.35 -1.86 -3.68
N MET A 108 3.54 -1.43 -4.08
CA MET A 108 3.76 -0.19 -4.84
C MET A 108 3.09 -0.22 -6.21
N THR A 109 3.20 -1.36 -6.91
CA THR A 109 2.54 -1.56 -8.21
C THR A 109 1.02 -1.47 -8.05
N THR A 110 0.45 -2.16 -7.05
CA THR A 110 -0.98 -2.12 -6.74
C THR A 110 -1.44 -0.70 -6.43
N ALA A 111 -0.70 0.02 -5.58
CA ALA A 111 -1.01 1.39 -5.19
C ALA A 111 -0.99 2.36 -6.38
N LYS A 112 -0.02 2.21 -7.29
CA LYS A 112 0.08 3.02 -8.52
C LYS A 112 -1.10 2.73 -9.44
N THR A 113 -1.35 1.45 -9.72
CA THR A 113 -2.45 1.02 -10.60
C THR A 113 -3.81 1.47 -10.05
N ALA A 114 -4.04 1.35 -8.74
CA ALA A 114 -5.27 1.80 -8.10
C ALA A 114 -5.49 3.31 -8.28
N ARG A 115 -4.44 4.12 -8.09
CA ARG A 115 -4.50 5.57 -8.32
C ARG A 115 -4.76 5.91 -9.79
N THR A 116 -4.13 5.20 -10.72
CA THR A 116 -4.36 5.37 -12.16
C THR A 116 -5.81 5.08 -12.53
N ILE A 117 -6.36 3.96 -12.02
CA ILE A 117 -7.77 3.59 -12.21
C ILE A 117 -8.68 4.70 -11.65
N ALA A 118 -8.49 5.10 -10.39
CA ALA A 118 -9.27 6.16 -9.75
C ALA A 118 -9.26 7.48 -10.53
N THR A 119 -8.10 7.85 -11.09
CA THR A 119 -7.97 9.07 -11.90
C THR A 119 -8.74 8.94 -13.21
N LYS A 120 -8.64 7.80 -13.90
CA LYS A 120 -9.32 7.56 -15.18
C LYS A 120 -10.84 7.52 -15.05
N VAL A 121 -11.36 6.97 -13.95
CA VAL A 121 -12.80 6.98 -13.66
C VAL A 121 -13.27 8.28 -13.00
N LYS A 122 -12.38 9.27 -12.87
CA LYS A 122 -12.69 10.59 -12.31
C LYS A 122 -13.29 10.51 -10.89
N LEU A 123 -12.75 9.63 -10.04
CA LEU A 123 -13.05 9.72 -8.60
C LEU A 123 -12.64 11.11 -8.07
N PRO A 124 -13.31 11.61 -7.01
CA PRO A 124 -12.94 12.88 -6.39
C PRO A 124 -11.45 12.93 -6.06
N SER A 125 -10.82 14.10 -6.18
CA SER A 125 -9.39 14.29 -5.89
C SER A 125 -9.02 13.82 -4.48
N GLU A 126 -9.92 14.02 -3.51
CA GLU A 126 -9.78 13.57 -2.12
C GLU A 126 -9.71 12.03 -1.99
N ALA A 127 -10.26 11.28 -2.95
CA ALA A 127 -10.19 9.82 -2.97
C ALA A 127 -8.86 9.30 -3.55
N ALA A 128 -8.07 10.12 -4.24
CA ALA A 128 -6.82 9.66 -4.87
C ALA A 128 -5.79 9.18 -3.85
N ASP A 129 -5.73 9.86 -2.71
CA ASP A 129 -4.74 9.59 -1.65
C ASP A 129 -5.13 8.37 -0.83
N THR A 130 -6.41 8.28 -0.46
CA THR A 130 -6.98 7.09 0.21
C THR A 130 -6.94 5.85 -0.67
N THR A 131 -7.12 5.99 -1.98
CA THR A 131 -6.98 4.89 -2.95
C THR A 131 -5.54 4.38 -3.02
N HIS A 132 -4.57 5.29 -3.16
CA HIS A 132 -3.17 4.92 -3.24
C HIS A 132 -2.70 4.21 -1.95
N LEU A 133 -3.03 4.80 -0.80
CA LEU A 133 -2.77 4.21 0.52
C LEU A 133 -3.45 2.86 0.69
N GLY A 134 -4.71 2.74 0.26
CA GLY A 134 -5.44 1.47 0.31
C GLY A 134 -4.75 0.38 -0.50
N GLY A 135 -4.29 0.68 -1.72
CA GLY A 135 -3.57 -0.27 -2.57
C GLY A 135 -2.24 -0.73 -1.98
N LEU A 136 -1.54 0.16 -1.28
CA LEU A 136 -0.28 -0.16 -0.61
C LEU A 136 -0.51 -1.03 0.63
N LEU A 137 -1.46 -0.61 1.47
CA LEU A 137 -1.64 -1.19 2.81
C LEU A 137 -2.45 -2.48 2.79
N ARG A 138 -3.27 -2.71 1.76
CA ARG A 138 -4.00 -3.96 1.57
C ARG A 138 -3.09 -5.17 1.56
N GLY A 139 -1.89 -5.05 0.98
CA GLY A 139 -0.94 -6.16 0.92
C GLY A 139 -0.49 -6.65 2.29
N VAL A 140 -0.53 -5.81 3.34
CA VAL A 140 -0.06 -6.19 4.68
C VAL A 140 -0.75 -7.48 5.17
N GLY A 141 -2.01 -7.69 4.79
CA GLY A 141 -2.72 -8.93 5.10
C GLY A 141 -2.10 -10.19 4.51
N SER A 142 -1.46 -10.11 3.33
CA SER A 142 -0.73 -11.24 2.74
C SER A 142 0.52 -11.61 3.55
N LEU A 143 1.18 -10.63 4.18
CA LEU A 143 2.32 -10.91 5.07
C LEU A 143 1.86 -11.57 6.36
N VAL A 144 0.74 -11.12 6.93
CA VAL A 144 0.11 -11.75 8.11
C VAL A 144 -0.28 -13.19 7.78
N ALA A 145 -0.95 -13.40 6.64
CA ALA A 145 -1.29 -14.74 6.17
C ALA A 145 -0.05 -15.65 6.03
N LEU A 146 1.01 -15.15 5.39
CA LEU A 146 2.25 -15.89 5.22
C LEU A 146 2.89 -16.26 6.57
N ARG A 147 2.91 -15.32 7.53
CA ARG A 147 3.40 -15.55 8.89
C ARG A 147 2.61 -16.66 9.60
N MET A 148 1.30 -16.71 9.38
CA MET A 148 0.43 -17.75 9.92
C MET A 148 0.55 -19.10 9.18
N GLY A 149 1.49 -19.23 8.23
CA GLY A 149 1.66 -20.42 7.42
C GLY A 149 0.63 -20.57 6.29
N ASN A 150 -0.22 -19.55 6.07
CA ASN A 150 -1.21 -19.56 5.01
C ASN A 150 -0.66 -18.91 3.73
N THR A 151 -0.09 -19.73 2.87
CA THR A 151 0.45 -19.31 1.55
C THR A 151 -0.62 -19.15 0.48
N ARG A 152 -1.87 -19.53 0.74
CA ARG A 152 -3.00 -19.51 -0.20
C ARG A 152 -4.20 -18.74 0.36
N ALA A 153 -3.94 -17.72 1.17
CA ALA A 153 -5.00 -16.93 1.77
C ALA A 153 -5.93 -16.34 0.71
N SER A 154 -7.23 -16.44 0.96
CA SER A 154 -8.21 -15.86 0.05
C SER A 154 -8.11 -14.34 0.07
N ASP A 155 -8.69 -13.71 -0.94
CA ASP A 155 -8.71 -12.25 -1.06
C ASP A 155 -9.40 -11.58 0.14
N GLU A 156 -10.50 -12.17 0.60
CA GLU A 156 -11.22 -11.75 1.80
C GLU A 156 -10.36 -11.90 3.06
N GLU A 157 -9.58 -12.97 3.17
CA GLU A 157 -8.68 -13.17 4.32
C GLU A 157 -7.57 -12.12 4.33
N ILE A 158 -6.97 -11.82 3.18
CA ILE A 158 -5.96 -10.77 3.04
C ILE A 158 -6.56 -9.42 3.46
N VAL A 159 -7.72 -9.05 2.96
CA VAL A 159 -8.38 -7.79 3.33
C VAL A 159 -8.73 -7.75 4.82
N ARG A 160 -9.23 -8.84 5.38
CA ARG A 160 -9.53 -8.96 6.81
C ARG A 160 -8.29 -8.75 7.66
N PHE A 161 -7.21 -9.48 7.37
CA PHE A 161 -5.95 -9.33 8.10
C PHE A 161 -5.38 -7.92 7.97
N ALA A 162 -5.35 -7.36 6.76
CA ALA A 162 -4.91 -6.00 6.54
C ALA A 162 -5.71 -5.03 7.43
N THR A 163 -7.04 -5.10 7.37
CA THR A 163 -7.93 -4.24 8.17
C THR A 163 -7.62 -4.32 9.66
N MET A 164 -7.46 -5.52 10.22
CA MET A 164 -7.11 -5.72 11.64
C MET A 164 -5.79 -5.01 12.00
N VAL A 165 -4.79 -5.10 11.13
CA VAL A 165 -3.49 -4.45 11.36
C VAL A 165 -3.63 -2.93 11.29
N LEU A 166 -4.37 -2.40 10.30
CA LEU A 166 -4.54 -0.95 10.15
C LEU A 166 -5.33 -0.33 11.31
N GLU A 167 -6.31 -1.04 11.86
CA GLU A 167 -7.03 -0.64 13.08
C GLU A 167 -6.12 -0.67 14.30
N TYR A 168 -5.30 -1.72 14.46
CA TYR A 168 -4.32 -1.81 15.53
C TYR A 168 -3.31 -0.66 15.49
N TRP A 169 -2.87 -0.27 14.28
CA TRP A 169 -2.02 0.91 14.06
C TRP A 169 -2.75 2.25 14.15
N LYS A 170 -4.06 2.26 14.44
CA LYS A 170 -4.90 3.45 14.57
C LYS A 170 -4.82 4.37 13.34
N LEU A 171 -4.79 3.79 12.13
CA LEU A 171 -4.79 4.59 10.90
C LEU A 171 -6.13 5.32 10.70
N PRO A 172 -6.14 6.44 9.96
CA PRO A 172 -7.37 7.19 9.67
C PRO A 172 -8.48 6.31 9.10
N ALA A 173 -9.70 6.48 9.61
CA ALA A 173 -10.87 5.70 9.24
C ALA A 173 -11.14 5.62 7.72
N PRO A 174 -10.92 6.68 6.90
CA PRO A 174 -11.09 6.58 5.45
C PRO A 174 -10.20 5.52 4.80
N ILE A 175 -8.97 5.33 5.29
CA ILE A 175 -8.01 4.36 4.77
C ILE A 175 -8.41 2.95 5.18
N VAL A 176 -8.72 2.75 6.47
CA VAL A 176 -9.20 1.46 7.00
C VAL A 176 -10.45 1.01 6.25
N ALA A 177 -11.43 1.91 6.09
CA ALA A 177 -12.66 1.63 5.37
C ALA A 177 -12.45 1.35 3.88
N THR A 178 -11.43 1.94 3.26
CA THR A 178 -11.08 1.65 1.86
C THR A 178 -10.54 0.24 1.72
N VAL A 179 -9.62 -0.15 2.60
CA VAL A 179 -9.04 -1.51 2.59
C VAL A 179 -10.10 -2.54 2.93
N ALA A 180 -10.88 -2.34 4.00
CA ALA A 180 -11.92 -3.25 4.45
C ALA A 180 -12.98 -3.57 3.38
N ARG A 181 -13.24 -2.63 2.46
CA ARG A 181 -14.22 -2.78 1.37
C ARG A 181 -13.59 -3.21 0.04
N SER A 182 -12.28 -3.43 0.00
CA SER A 182 -11.53 -3.77 -1.22
C SER A 182 -11.44 -5.27 -1.51
N ALA A 183 -12.28 -6.08 -0.87
CA ALA A 183 -12.55 -7.46 -1.25
C ALA A 183 -13.91 -7.51 -1.97
N GLY A 184 -13.96 -8.23 -3.09
CA GLY A 184 -15.23 -8.61 -3.68
C GLY A 184 -15.89 -9.75 -2.89
N PRO A 185 -17.16 -10.09 -3.18
CA PRO A 185 -18.00 -9.48 -4.23
C PRO A 185 -18.63 -8.15 -3.82
N PHE A 186 -18.89 -7.29 -4.81
CA PHE A 186 -19.55 -5.99 -4.71
C PHE A 186 -21.04 -6.10 -5.02
N LYS A 187 -21.83 -5.21 -4.43
CA LYS A 187 -23.28 -5.19 -4.67
C LYS A 187 -23.59 -4.43 -5.96
N GLU A 188 -24.61 -4.87 -6.66
CA GLU A 188 -25.14 -4.17 -7.83
C GLU A 188 -25.58 -2.74 -7.48
N GLY A 189 -25.33 -1.78 -8.38
CA GLY A 189 -25.72 -0.38 -8.22
C GLY A 189 -24.90 0.42 -7.20
N GLN A 190 -23.82 -0.12 -6.63
CA GLN A 190 -22.93 0.65 -5.78
C GLN A 190 -22.20 1.75 -6.58
N PRO A 191 -22.00 2.95 -6.00
CA PRO A 191 -21.23 3.99 -6.65
C PRO A 191 -19.73 3.62 -6.70
N ALA A 192 -19.05 4.07 -7.77
CA ALA A 192 -17.60 4.00 -7.90
C ALA A 192 -16.90 4.50 -6.62
N SER A 193 -15.85 3.81 -6.18
CA SER A 193 -15.16 4.15 -4.94
C SER A 193 -13.69 3.75 -4.96
N ALA A 194 -12.93 4.28 -4.00
CA ALA A 194 -11.53 3.92 -3.79
C ALA A 194 -11.34 2.40 -3.60
N ALA A 195 -12.29 1.73 -2.94
CA ALA A 195 -12.25 0.30 -2.71
C ALA A 195 -12.35 -0.52 -4.01
N HIS A 196 -13.21 -0.11 -4.96
CA HIS A 196 -13.29 -0.73 -6.29
C HIS A 196 -11.97 -0.59 -7.05
N ALA A 197 -11.36 0.60 -7.02
CA ALA A 197 -10.08 0.84 -7.67
C ALA A 197 -8.94 0.00 -7.07
N VAL A 198 -8.90 -0.12 -5.74
CA VAL A 198 -7.93 -0.96 -5.02
C VAL A 198 -8.12 -2.45 -5.34
N TYR A 199 -9.36 -2.92 -5.35
CA TYR A 199 -9.70 -4.30 -5.70
C TYR A 199 -9.23 -4.64 -7.13
N LEU A 200 -9.64 -3.86 -8.13
CA LEU A 200 -9.27 -4.09 -9.53
C LEU A 200 -7.75 -4.03 -9.73
N ALA A 201 -7.07 -3.06 -9.10
CA ALA A 201 -5.62 -2.95 -9.16
C ALA A 201 -4.91 -4.17 -8.55
N SER A 202 -5.44 -4.73 -7.47
CA SER A 202 -4.87 -5.93 -6.85
C SER A 202 -4.96 -7.15 -7.76
N LEU A 203 -6.11 -7.34 -8.43
CA LEU A 203 -6.28 -8.41 -9.41
C LEU A 203 -5.35 -8.23 -10.61
N LEU A 204 -5.22 -7.01 -11.13
CA LEU A 204 -4.34 -6.73 -12.26
C LEU A 204 -2.87 -6.96 -11.92
N THR A 205 -2.45 -6.56 -10.72
CA THR A 205 -1.08 -6.79 -10.24
C THR A 205 -0.78 -8.28 -10.12
N ASP A 206 -1.77 -9.08 -9.74
CA ASP A 206 -1.64 -10.54 -9.64
C ASP A 206 -1.86 -11.26 -10.97
N GLY A 207 -2.10 -10.52 -12.06
CA GLY A 207 -2.42 -11.10 -13.38
C GLY A 207 -3.79 -11.77 -13.47
N ARG A 208 -4.65 -11.54 -12.47
CA ARG A 208 -5.99 -12.11 -12.28
C ARG A 208 -7.10 -11.17 -12.73
N GLY A 209 -6.80 -10.22 -13.63
CA GLY A 209 -7.79 -9.24 -14.11
C GLY A 209 -9.04 -9.87 -14.75
N GLY A 210 -8.95 -11.09 -15.27
CA GLY A 210 -10.10 -11.84 -15.80
C GLY A 210 -11.08 -12.32 -14.73
N GLU A 211 -10.69 -12.31 -13.46
CA GLU A 211 -11.55 -12.68 -12.31
C GLU A 211 -12.28 -11.46 -11.72
N ALA A 212 -12.20 -10.30 -12.37
CA ALA A 212 -12.83 -9.08 -11.88
C ALA A 212 -14.34 -9.24 -11.75
N ASP A 213 -14.86 -8.91 -10.57
CA ASP A 213 -16.28 -8.86 -10.30
C ASP A 213 -17.02 -7.94 -11.31
N PRO A 214 -18.03 -8.45 -12.04
CA PRO A 214 -18.83 -7.66 -12.96
C PRO A 214 -19.45 -6.41 -12.33
N ASN A 215 -19.88 -6.48 -11.06
CA ASN A 215 -20.48 -5.35 -10.35
C ASN A 215 -19.44 -4.26 -10.06
N ALA A 216 -18.19 -4.64 -9.78
CA ALA A 216 -17.10 -3.68 -9.61
C ALA A 216 -16.80 -2.96 -10.93
N LEU A 217 -16.77 -3.69 -12.05
CA LEU A 217 -16.57 -3.12 -13.37
C LEU A 217 -17.70 -2.16 -13.75
N MET A 218 -18.95 -2.57 -13.55
CA MET A 218 -20.13 -1.73 -13.80
C MET A 218 -20.12 -0.46 -12.95
N SER A 219 -19.81 -0.57 -11.65
CA SER A 219 -19.70 0.58 -10.74
C SER A 219 -18.64 1.58 -11.22
N MET A 220 -17.57 1.10 -11.85
CA MET A 220 -16.47 1.90 -12.38
C MET A 220 -16.68 2.35 -13.83
N GLY A 221 -17.83 2.02 -14.44
CA GLY A 221 -18.13 2.34 -15.84
C GLY A 221 -17.20 1.64 -16.84
N MET A 222 -16.68 0.46 -16.47
CA MET A 222 -15.72 -0.32 -17.25
C MET A 222 -16.31 -1.61 -17.77
N LYS A 223 -15.75 -2.11 -18.87
CA LYS A 223 -15.90 -3.46 -19.40
C LYS A 223 -14.64 -4.27 -19.11
N PRO A 224 -14.69 -5.62 -19.11
CA PRO A 224 -13.50 -6.44 -18.90
C PRO A 224 -12.34 -6.11 -19.86
N ALA A 225 -12.63 -5.74 -21.11
CA ALA A 225 -11.62 -5.35 -22.09
C ALA A 225 -10.85 -4.07 -21.70
N ASP A 226 -11.49 -3.16 -20.96
CA ASP A 226 -10.89 -1.90 -20.55
C ASP A 226 -9.79 -2.10 -19.51
N LEU A 227 -9.77 -3.24 -18.82
CA LEU A 227 -8.74 -3.57 -17.83
C LEU A 227 -7.35 -3.70 -18.43
N ALA A 228 -7.25 -4.06 -19.72
CA ALA A 228 -5.97 -4.26 -20.40
C ALA A 228 -5.10 -2.98 -20.42
N GLN A 229 -5.70 -1.79 -20.41
CA GLN A 229 -4.97 -0.52 -20.38
C GLN A 229 -4.30 -0.23 -19.03
N PHE A 230 -4.74 -0.92 -17.98
CA PHE A 230 -4.24 -0.79 -16.61
C PHE A 230 -3.31 -1.93 -16.21
N ASP A 231 -3.03 -2.89 -17.09
CA ASP A 231 -2.16 -4.03 -16.78
C ASP A 231 -0.72 -3.52 -16.54
N PRO A 232 -0.22 -3.59 -15.29
CA PRO A 232 1.10 -3.07 -14.97
C PRO A 232 2.23 -3.82 -15.70
N ARG A 233 1.97 -5.04 -16.19
CA ARG A 233 2.95 -5.86 -16.93
C ARG A 233 3.11 -5.44 -18.40
N LYS A 234 2.20 -4.61 -18.91
CA LYS A 234 2.24 -4.09 -20.30
C LYS A 234 2.76 -2.65 -20.36
N GLN A 235 3.07 -2.05 -19.22
CA GLN A 235 3.49 -0.65 -19.10
C GLN A 235 5.01 -0.50 -18.91
N PHE A 236 5.77 -1.60 -19.00
CA PHE A 236 7.23 -1.65 -18.92
C PHE A 236 7.77 -2.65 -19.95
#